data_AF-A0AAE3AGF2-F1
#
_entry.id   AF-A0AAE3AGF2-F1
#
_cell.length_a   1.000
_cell.length_b   1.000
_cell.length_c   1.000
_cell.angle_alpha   90.00
_cell.angle_beta   90.00
_cell.angle_gamma   90.00
#
_symmetry.space_group_name_H-M   'P 1'
#
loop_
_entity.id
_entity.type
_entity.pdbx_description
1 polymer ?
#
loop_
_entity_poly.entity_id
_entity_poly.type
_entity_poly.pdbx_seq_one_letter_code
_entity_poly.pdbx_strand_id
1 'polypeptide(L)'
;MRRSLAGALLALMLAAALICPAWGEDFRPLLENRPLTAGDSVSDWLAVASGRAGLQRPDYLRDLESYVTSMYRENGGLDRIKATEWHRITLAVQAQGGDPTAFGRDREGKPIDLVAEGTYNWSRSRSLGAQGLNGWIFALITLDSGGFAVPEGAAYTREDMRRAILSAQTEEGAFGLSAGTADVDITAMALQALAPYQEDPATAEAIRRGLEWLSGQQTENGDFVSWGDPNAESTAQVLIALCSLGLDPETDPRFIRNGRTLRDGLLSYRTAEGLFRHTAEGLEDLMATEQAILALQALDRLQAGQGRLYDLRDIPPAASAHASPLPWLIAGAAGLAAAGIVIIVIRKRKRVCTK
;
A
#
# COMPACT_ATOMS: atom_id res chain seq x y z
N MET A 1 -29.89 -9.16 31.92
CA MET A 1 -29.05 -8.12 31.28
C MET A 1 -28.96 -8.41 29.79
N ARG A 2 -29.87 -7.82 28.98
CA ARG A 2 -29.84 -7.89 27.52
C ARG A 2 -28.94 -6.76 27.02
N ARG A 3 -27.64 -7.00 26.88
CA ARG A 3 -26.78 -6.15 26.04
C ARG A 3 -27.04 -6.61 24.60
N SER A 4 -27.65 -5.73 23.82
CA SER A 4 -28.27 -6.05 22.54
C SER A 4 -27.22 -6.43 21.49
N LEU A 5 -27.51 -7.50 20.73
CA LEU A 5 -26.85 -7.81 19.46
C LEU A 5 -26.84 -6.60 18.49
N ALA A 6 -27.74 -5.62 18.71
CA ALA A 6 -27.76 -4.36 17.98
C ALA A 6 -26.47 -3.54 18.16
N GLY A 7 -25.79 -3.59 19.31
CA GLY A 7 -24.52 -2.86 19.51
C GLY A 7 -23.35 -3.42 18.71
N ALA A 8 -23.29 -4.74 18.53
CA ALA A 8 -22.26 -5.41 17.72
C ALA A 8 -22.54 -5.27 16.23
N LEU A 9 -23.81 -5.33 15.81
CA LEU A 9 -24.20 -5.07 14.41
C LEU A 9 -24.02 -3.60 14.02
N LEU A 10 -24.23 -2.64 14.93
CA LEU A 10 -23.98 -1.23 14.63
C LEU A 10 -22.48 -0.93 14.48
N ALA A 11 -21.62 -1.61 15.26
CA ALA A 11 -20.16 -1.50 15.13
C ALA A 11 -19.64 -2.13 13.81
N LEU A 12 -20.23 -3.25 13.38
CA LEU A 12 -19.94 -3.87 12.08
C LEU A 12 -20.50 -3.07 10.90
N MET A 13 -21.67 -2.44 11.06
CA MET A 13 -22.22 -1.54 10.03
C MET A 13 -21.47 -0.20 9.95
N LEU A 14 -20.93 0.31 11.06
CA LEU A 14 -20.04 1.48 11.06
C LEU A 14 -18.67 1.17 10.44
N ALA A 15 -18.14 -0.05 10.61
CA ALA A 15 -16.94 -0.49 9.91
C ALA A 15 -17.16 -0.70 8.40
N ALA A 16 -18.37 -1.11 7.99
CA ALA A 16 -18.73 -1.26 6.58
C ALA A 16 -19.16 0.05 5.90
N ALA A 17 -19.58 1.06 6.66
CA ALA A 17 -20.07 2.36 6.14
C ALA A 17 -18.97 3.43 5.99
N LEU A 18 -17.69 3.10 6.19
CA LEU A 18 -16.56 4.03 6.08
C LEU A 18 -15.65 3.77 4.87
N ILE A 19 -16.06 2.92 3.93
CA ILE A 19 -15.31 2.65 2.68
C ILE A 19 -16.21 2.95 1.48
N CYS A 20 -16.89 4.10 1.51
CA CYS A 20 -17.27 4.70 0.24
C CYS A 20 -16.06 5.54 -0.16
N PRO A 21 -15.34 5.23 -1.26
CA PRO A 21 -14.29 6.12 -1.73
C PRO A 21 -14.91 7.51 -1.85
N ALA A 22 -14.28 8.52 -1.28
CA ALA A 22 -14.85 9.88 -1.18
C ALA A 22 -15.16 10.47 -2.58
N TRP A 23 -14.66 9.82 -3.62
CA TRP A 23 -14.62 10.29 -4.99
C TRP A 23 -15.36 9.38 -5.99
N GLY A 24 -16.06 8.34 -5.52
CA GLY A 24 -16.81 7.43 -6.40
C GLY A 24 -15.96 6.43 -7.19
N GLU A 25 -14.67 6.31 -6.87
CA GLU A 25 -13.72 5.47 -7.58
C GLU A 25 -13.54 4.11 -6.90
N ASP A 26 -14.26 3.10 -7.38
CA ASP A 26 -14.06 1.75 -6.91
C ASP A 26 -13.00 1.04 -7.77
N PHE A 27 -11.74 1.07 -7.33
CA PHE A 27 -10.67 0.28 -7.93
C PHE A 27 -10.74 -1.20 -7.55
N ARG A 28 -11.63 -1.61 -6.63
CA ARG A 28 -11.72 -2.99 -6.16
C ARG A 28 -11.97 -3.99 -7.28
N PRO A 29 -12.83 -3.76 -8.29
CA PRO A 29 -13.01 -4.71 -9.40
C PRO A 29 -11.71 -4.96 -10.17
N LEU A 30 -10.90 -3.91 -10.37
CA LEU A 30 -9.59 -4.04 -11.01
C LEU A 30 -8.62 -4.82 -10.11
N LEU A 31 -8.58 -4.47 -8.83
CA LEU A 31 -7.71 -5.14 -7.87
C LEU A 31 -8.10 -6.61 -7.72
N GLU A 32 -9.37 -6.96 -7.51
CA GLU A 32 -9.90 -8.32 -7.30
C GLU A 32 -9.67 -9.26 -8.48
N ASN A 33 -9.93 -8.80 -9.71
CA ASN A 33 -9.95 -9.69 -10.88
C ASN A 33 -8.59 -9.83 -11.57
N ARG A 34 -7.60 -9.03 -11.19
CA ARG A 34 -6.31 -9.04 -11.85
C ARG A 34 -5.39 -10.14 -11.29
N PRO A 35 -4.87 -11.06 -12.12
CA PRO A 35 -3.88 -12.01 -11.66
C PRO A 35 -2.59 -11.28 -11.26
N LEU A 36 -2.01 -11.70 -10.14
CA LEU A 36 -0.76 -11.17 -9.62
C LEU A 36 0.33 -12.22 -9.80
N THR A 37 1.49 -11.83 -10.33
CA THR A 37 2.64 -12.71 -10.49
C THR A 37 3.60 -12.47 -9.32
N ALA A 38 3.87 -13.50 -8.52
CA ALA A 38 4.80 -13.39 -7.40
C ALA A 38 6.20 -12.94 -7.83
N GLY A 39 6.73 -11.91 -7.17
CA GLY A 39 8.08 -11.37 -7.42
C GLY A 39 8.14 -10.34 -8.56
N ASP A 40 7.06 -10.15 -9.31
CA ASP A 40 6.96 -9.14 -10.37
C ASP A 40 6.68 -7.73 -9.82
N SER A 41 7.41 -6.71 -10.31
CA SER A 41 7.38 -5.35 -9.76
C SER A 41 5.98 -4.78 -9.65
N VAL A 42 5.22 -4.83 -10.74
CA VAL A 42 3.87 -4.26 -10.80
C VAL A 42 2.91 -5.06 -9.93
N SER A 43 3.03 -6.39 -9.93
CA SER A 43 2.18 -7.28 -9.13
C SER A 43 2.32 -7.05 -7.62
N ASP A 44 3.55 -6.86 -7.13
CA ASP A 44 3.76 -6.58 -5.70
C ASP A 44 3.18 -5.23 -5.27
N TRP A 45 3.31 -4.17 -6.09
CA TRP A 45 2.70 -2.88 -5.78
C TRP A 45 1.17 -2.91 -5.86
N LEU A 46 0.61 -3.66 -6.81
CA LEU A 46 -0.83 -3.95 -6.85
C LEU A 46 -1.28 -4.78 -5.64
N ALA A 47 -0.43 -5.64 -5.09
CA ALA A 47 -0.71 -6.30 -3.82
C ALA A 47 -0.71 -5.29 -2.66
N VAL A 48 0.19 -4.31 -2.64
CA VAL A 48 0.11 -3.20 -1.66
C VAL A 48 -1.22 -2.46 -1.78
N ALA A 49 -1.61 -2.08 -2.99
CA ALA A 49 -2.88 -1.40 -3.26
C ALA A 49 -4.10 -2.26 -2.87
N SER A 50 -4.06 -3.57 -3.14
CA SER A 50 -5.10 -4.52 -2.74
C SER A 50 -5.25 -4.58 -1.22
N GLY A 51 -4.14 -4.70 -0.50
CA GLY A 51 -4.12 -4.70 0.96
C GLY A 51 -4.73 -3.42 1.53
N ARG A 52 -4.38 -2.26 0.96
CA ARG A 52 -4.96 -0.96 1.33
C ARG A 52 -6.45 -0.82 1.03
N ALA A 53 -6.95 -1.50 0.00
CA ALA A 53 -8.37 -1.60 -0.28
C ALA A 53 -9.13 -2.61 0.63
N GLY A 54 -8.44 -3.21 1.61
CA GLY A 54 -8.98 -4.27 2.46
C GLY A 54 -9.16 -5.60 1.74
N LEU A 55 -8.42 -5.82 0.65
CA LEU A 55 -8.48 -7.01 -0.20
C LEU A 55 -7.20 -7.83 -0.03
N GLN A 56 -7.22 -8.75 0.93
CA GLN A 56 -6.15 -9.73 1.10
C GLN A 56 -6.23 -10.83 0.04
N ARG A 57 -5.06 -11.27 -0.42
CA ARG A 57 -4.79 -12.21 -1.52
C ARG A 57 -3.92 -13.35 -1.00
N PRO A 58 -4.52 -14.31 -0.27
CA PRO A 58 -3.77 -15.39 0.38
C PRO A 58 -3.14 -16.38 -0.61
N ASP A 59 -3.68 -16.49 -1.82
CA ASP A 59 -3.07 -17.17 -2.96
C ASP A 59 -1.76 -16.49 -3.38
N TYR A 60 -1.81 -15.19 -3.66
CA TYR A 60 -0.62 -14.41 -4.00
C TYR A 60 0.43 -14.45 -2.89
N LEU A 61 0.04 -14.31 -1.62
CA LEU A 61 0.98 -14.33 -0.49
C LEU A 61 1.73 -15.68 -0.40
N ARG A 62 1.03 -16.80 -0.65
CA ARG A 62 1.63 -18.14 -0.70
C ARG A 62 2.59 -18.31 -1.87
N ASP A 63 2.21 -17.78 -3.03
CA ASP A 63 3.05 -17.84 -4.23
C ASP A 63 4.29 -16.96 -4.08
N LEU A 64 4.14 -15.80 -3.42
CA LEU A 64 5.25 -14.91 -3.07
C LEU A 64 6.21 -15.56 -2.07
N GLU A 65 5.69 -16.27 -1.06
CA GLU A 65 6.53 -17.05 -0.13
C GLU A 65 7.31 -18.16 -0.85
N SER A 66 6.65 -18.81 -1.81
CA SER A 66 7.27 -19.83 -2.65
C SER A 66 8.34 -19.24 -3.55
N TYR A 67 8.09 -18.08 -4.17
CA TYR A 67 9.06 -17.35 -4.96
C TYR A 67 10.30 -16.97 -4.15
N VAL A 68 10.12 -16.35 -2.98
CA VAL A 68 11.23 -15.97 -2.08
C VAL A 68 12.04 -17.21 -1.67
N THR A 69 11.36 -18.30 -1.31
CA THR A 69 12.00 -19.58 -0.97
C THR A 69 12.84 -20.12 -2.13
N SER A 70 12.30 -20.14 -3.35
CA SER A 70 13.03 -20.60 -4.53
C SER A 70 14.25 -19.72 -4.81
N MET A 71 14.10 -18.39 -4.74
CA MET A 71 15.21 -17.46 -4.94
C MET A 71 16.35 -17.66 -3.93
N TYR A 72 16.03 -17.86 -2.65
CA TYR A 72 17.05 -18.14 -1.64
C TYR A 72 17.69 -19.51 -1.83
N ARG A 73 16.92 -20.54 -2.20
CA ARG A 73 17.46 -21.88 -2.45
C ARG A 73 18.30 -21.98 -3.70
N GLU A 74 17.96 -21.27 -4.76
CA GLU A 74 18.64 -21.36 -6.04
C GLU A 74 19.80 -20.36 -6.12
N ASN A 75 19.56 -19.12 -5.70
CA ASN A 75 20.45 -17.98 -5.91
C ASN A 75 21.09 -17.44 -4.63
N GLY A 76 20.72 -17.97 -3.46
CA GLY A 76 21.21 -17.49 -2.16
C GLY A 76 20.61 -16.15 -1.74
N GLY A 77 19.52 -15.70 -2.39
CA GLY A 77 18.69 -14.56 -2.03
C GLY A 77 18.00 -13.96 -3.28
N LEU A 78 17.42 -12.77 -3.15
CA LEU A 78 16.80 -12.03 -4.26
C LEU A 78 17.89 -11.35 -5.14
N ASP A 79 17.66 -10.16 -5.71
CA ASP A 79 18.62 -9.45 -6.56
C ASP A 79 19.99 -9.21 -5.89
N ARG A 80 21.06 -9.15 -6.69
CA ARG A 80 22.43 -8.98 -6.19
C ARG A 80 22.79 -7.53 -5.86
N ILE A 81 22.02 -6.57 -6.36
CA ILE A 81 22.27 -5.13 -6.28
C ILE A 81 21.05 -4.39 -5.74
N LYS A 82 19.83 -4.75 -6.18
CA LYS A 82 18.60 -4.00 -5.93
C LYS A 82 17.98 -4.36 -4.57
N ALA A 83 18.38 -3.64 -3.53
CA ALA A 83 17.72 -3.72 -2.21
C ALA A 83 16.21 -3.43 -2.29
N THR A 84 15.77 -2.65 -3.28
CA THR A 84 14.34 -2.34 -3.49
C THR A 84 13.48 -3.56 -3.75
N GLU A 85 14.05 -4.69 -4.19
CA GLU A 85 13.29 -5.93 -4.32
C GLU A 85 12.84 -6.47 -2.95
N TRP A 86 13.72 -6.45 -1.94
CA TRP A 86 13.36 -6.79 -0.57
C TRP A 86 12.33 -5.80 0.00
N HIS A 87 12.50 -4.51 -0.25
CA HIS A 87 11.59 -3.48 0.25
C HIS A 87 10.17 -3.64 -0.32
N ARG A 88 10.07 -3.81 -1.65
CA ARG A 88 8.80 -4.00 -2.35
C ARG A 88 8.08 -5.27 -1.87
N ILE A 89 8.78 -6.39 -1.78
CA ILE A 89 8.22 -7.65 -1.27
C ILE A 89 7.80 -7.49 0.20
N THR A 90 8.61 -6.83 1.03
CA THR A 90 8.27 -6.57 2.44
C THR A 90 6.96 -5.79 2.57
N LEU A 91 6.82 -4.69 1.82
CA LEU A 91 5.60 -3.88 1.82
C LEU A 91 4.39 -4.68 1.31
N ALA A 92 4.56 -5.49 0.26
CA ALA A 92 3.52 -6.36 -0.25
C ALA A 92 3.09 -7.41 0.80
N VAL A 93 4.05 -8.09 1.45
CA VAL A 93 3.78 -9.06 2.51
C VAL A 93 3.00 -8.42 3.66
N GLN A 94 3.43 -7.25 4.15
CA GLN A 94 2.74 -6.54 5.22
C GLN A 94 1.33 -6.10 4.82
N ALA A 95 1.17 -5.51 3.62
CA ALA A 95 -0.13 -5.08 3.13
C ALA A 95 -1.11 -6.25 2.96
N GLN A 96 -0.59 -7.45 2.72
CA GLN A 96 -1.35 -8.69 2.63
C GLN A 96 -1.55 -9.39 3.99
N GLY A 97 -1.06 -8.81 5.08
CA GLY A 97 -1.20 -9.33 6.44
C GLY A 97 -0.22 -10.45 6.80
N GLY A 98 0.82 -10.66 5.99
CA GLY A 98 1.91 -11.58 6.29
C GLY A 98 2.99 -10.97 7.19
N ASP A 99 3.89 -11.82 7.69
CA ASP A 99 5.05 -11.42 8.49
C ASP A 99 6.32 -11.42 7.64
N PRO A 100 6.89 -10.25 7.29
CA PRO A 100 8.10 -10.17 6.46
C PRO A 100 9.38 -10.52 7.22
N THR A 101 9.34 -10.66 8.55
CA THR A 101 10.53 -11.03 9.36
C THR A 101 10.79 -12.54 9.36
N ALA A 102 9.83 -13.32 8.84
CA ALA A 102 9.93 -14.76 8.69
C ALA A 102 9.15 -15.23 7.45
N PHE A 103 9.64 -14.87 6.25
CA PHE A 103 8.93 -15.08 4.99
C PHE A 103 9.74 -15.90 3.98
N GLY A 104 9.35 -17.17 3.78
CA GLY A 104 10.09 -18.12 2.95
C GLY A 104 11.23 -18.80 3.70
N ARG A 105 11.99 -19.66 3.00
CA ARG A 105 13.10 -20.45 3.59
C ARG A 105 14.35 -20.52 2.72
N ASP A 106 15.52 -20.51 3.36
CA ASP A 106 16.80 -20.75 2.69
C ASP A 106 17.08 -22.24 2.40
N ARG A 107 18.32 -22.56 1.99
CA ARG A 107 18.77 -23.93 1.68
C ARG A 107 18.77 -24.82 2.92
N GLU A 108 19.04 -24.24 4.07
CA GLU A 108 19.10 -24.88 5.38
C GLU A 108 17.73 -24.97 6.06
N GLY A 109 16.70 -24.34 5.46
CA GLY A 109 15.32 -24.33 5.95
C GLY A 109 15.04 -23.25 7.00
N LYS A 110 15.98 -22.34 7.23
CA LYS A 110 15.83 -21.21 8.15
C LYS A 110 14.88 -20.17 7.54
N PRO A 111 14.01 -19.53 8.35
CA PRO A 111 13.19 -18.42 7.89
C PRO A 111 14.04 -17.24 7.42
N ILE A 112 13.56 -16.55 6.40
CA ILE A 112 14.20 -15.36 5.82
C ILE A 112 13.60 -14.11 6.46
N ASP A 113 14.44 -13.20 6.91
CA ASP A 113 14.04 -11.90 7.42
C ASP A 113 14.25 -10.84 6.33
N LEU A 114 13.18 -10.54 5.59
CA LEU A 114 13.25 -9.61 4.46
C LEU A 114 13.56 -8.18 4.92
N VAL A 115 13.09 -7.81 6.11
CA VAL A 115 13.32 -6.48 6.70
C VAL A 115 14.80 -6.33 7.01
N ALA A 116 15.37 -7.27 7.76
CA ALA A 116 16.77 -7.20 8.15
C ALA A 116 17.69 -7.21 6.93
N GLU A 117 17.52 -8.19 6.05
CA GLU A 117 18.42 -8.41 4.92
C GLU A 117 18.31 -7.33 3.84
N GLY A 118 17.12 -6.73 3.68
CA GLY A 118 16.89 -5.61 2.77
C GLY A 118 17.39 -4.27 3.31
N THR A 119 17.42 -4.09 4.64
CA THR A 119 17.69 -2.78 5.27
C THR A 119 18.98 -2.76 6.10
N TYR A 120 18.89 -2.96 7.42
CA TYR A 120 19.96 -2.72 8.37
C TYR A 120 21.06 -3.78 8.38
N ASN A 121 20.82 -4.97 7.82
CA ASN A 121 21.80 -6.04 7.63
C ASN A 121 22.14 -6.27 6.15
N TRP A 122 21.95 -5.25 5.30
CA TRP A 122 22.28 -5.32 3.89
C TRP A 122 23.75 -5.72 3.67
N SER A 123 23.96 -6.83 2.96
CA SER A 123 25.29 -7.44 2.75
C SER A 123 25.53 -7.91 1.32
N ARG A 124 24.59 -7.67 0.39
CA ARG A 124 24.61 -8.21 -0.97
C ARG A 124 25.51 -7.43 -1.93
N SER A 125 25.73 -6.15 -1.63
CA SER A 125 26.58 -5.24 -2.41
C SER A 125 27.40 -4.33 -1.48
N ARG A 126 28.23 -3.46 -2.05
CA ARG A 126 29.11 -2.57 -1.28
C ARG A 126 28.35 -1.57 -0.40
N SER A 127 27.12 -1.23 -0.74
CA SER A 127 26.32 -0.21 -0.06
C SER A 127 24.83 -0.48 -0.27
N LEU A 128 24.02 -0.20 0.75
CA LEU A 128 22.55 -0.19 0.62
C LEU A 128 22.08 0.75 -0.51
N GLY A 129 22.80 1.85 -0.72
CA GLY A 129 22.58 2.79 -1.83
C GLY A 129 23.22 2.40 -3.16
N ALA A 130 23.60 1.13 -3.39
CA ALA A 130 24.25 0.72 -4.64
C ALA A 130 23.37 0.94 -5.89
N GLN A 131 22.05 0.94 -5.73
CA GLN A 131 21.07 1.27 -6.76
C GLN A 131 20.77 2.78 -6.83
N GLY A 132 21.58 3.62 -6.18
CA GLY A 132 21.29 5.03 -6.01
C GLY A 132 20.34 5.29 -4.84
N LEU A 133 19.74 6.49 -4.82
CA LEU A 133 19.01 6.99 -3.67
C LEU A 133 17.79 6.13 -3.29
N ASN A 134 17.20 5.41 -4.25
CA ASN A 134 16.09 4.49 -4.02
C ASN A 134 16.38 3.43 -2.94
N GLY A 135 17.62 2.95 -2.84
CA GLY A 135 18.00 1.99 -1.80
C GLY A 135 17.79 2.55 -0.40
N TRP A 136 18.19 3.81 -0.17
CA TRP A 136 18.02 4.49 1.12
C TRP A 136 16.58 4.88 1.40
N ILE A 137 15.89 5.43 0.39
CA ILE A 137 14.49 5.85 0.47
C ILE A 137 13.60 4.69 0.89
N PHE A 138 13.63 3.58 0.13
CA PHE A 138 12.75 2.46 0.40
C PHE A 138 13.17 1.64 1.62
N ALA A 139 14.44 1.67 2.03
CA ALA A 139 14.85 1.08 3.30
C ALA A 139 14.22 1.81 4.49
N LEU A 140 14.23 3.15 4.46
CA LEU A 140 13.60 3.96 5.50
C LEU A 140 12.08 3.76 5.53
N ILE A 141 11.43 3.78 4.36
CA ILE A 141 9.99 3.47 4.23
C ILE A 141 9.68 2.08 4.79
N THR A 142 10.48 1.06 4.45
CA THR A 142 10.30 -0.32 4.91
C THR A 142 10.42 -0.42 6.43
N LEU A 143 11.38 0.27 7.04
CA LEU A 143 11.53 0.26 8.48
C LEU A 143 10.34 0.91 9.19
N ASP A 144 9.82 2.00 8.62
CA ASP A 144 8.74 2.76 9.22
C ASP A 144 7.35 2.19 8.94
N SER A 145 7.20 1.38 7.88
CA SER A 145 5.93 0.76 7.51
C SER A 145 5.39 -0.18 8.58
N GLY A 146 6.26 -0.94 9.23
CA GLY A 146 5.94 -1.82 10.37
C GLY A 146 6.37 -1.27 11.73
N GLY A 147 7.12 -0.17 11.77
CA GLY A 147 7.80 0.28 12.98
C GLY A 147 8.89 -0.70 13.43
N PHE A 148 9.60 -1.30 12.48
CA PHE A 148 10.62 -2.30 12.75
C PHE A 148 11.82 -1.70 13.50
N ALA A 149 12.24 -2.42 14.55
CA ALA A 149 13.39 -2.06 15.34
C ALA A 149 14.68 -2.41 14.59
N VAL A 150 15.66 -1.53 14.68
CA VAL A 150 17.02 -1.80 14.20
C VAL A 150 17.84 -2.25 15.41
N PRO A 151 18.41 -3.47 15.41
CA PRO A 151 19.19 -3.96 16.55
C PRO A 151 20.52 -3.22 16.70
N GLU A 152 21.05 -3.20 17.91
CA GLU A 152 22.39 -2.68 18.18
C GLU A 152 23.44 -3.49 17.39
N GLY A 153 24.42 -2.78 16.81
CA GLY A 153 25.47 -3.39 16.00
C GLY A 153 25.07 -3.75 14.56
N ALA A 154 23.86 -3.38 14.12
CA ALA A 154 23.47 -3.49 12.71
C ALA A 154 24.38 -2.65 11.81
N ALA A 155 24.50 -3.03 10.53
CA ALA A 155 25.38 -2.35 9.57
C ALA A 155 24.91 -0.93 9.24
N TYR A 156 23.59 -0.70 9.25
CA TYR A 156 22.98 0.61 9.05
C TYR A 156 21.93 0.90 10.10
N THR A 157 21.95 2.11 10.66
CA THR A 157 20.86 2.60 11.50
C THR A 157 19.80 3.33 10.67
N ARG A 158 18.61 3.52 11.26
CA ARG A 158 17.57 4.40 10.70
C ARG A 158 18.09 5.82 10.47
N GLU A 159 18.94 6.30 11.37
CA GLU A 159 19.58 7.61 11.26
C GLU A 159 20.59 7.66 10.10
N ASP A 160 21.32 6.58 9.83
CA ASP A 160 22.23 6.54 8.66
C ASP A 160 21.45 6.61 7.35
N MET A 161 20.32 5.91 7.25
CA MET A 161 19.43 5.98 6.08
C MET A 161 18.88 7.39 5.88
N ARG A 162 18.38 8.02 6.96
CA ARG A 162 17.88 9.40 6.93
C ARG A 162 18.97 10.38 6.52
N ARG A 163 20.17 10.29 7.11
CA ARG A 163 21.32 11.15 6.77
C ARG A 163 21.76 10.96 5.33
N ALA A 164 21.75 9.72 4.81
CA ALA A 164 22.08 9.45 3.42
C ALA A 164 21.09 10.13 2.46
N ILE A 165 19.78 10.12 2.78
CA ILE A 165 18.77 10.86 2.01
C ILE A 165 19.04 12.36 2.09
N LEU A 166 19.13 12.94 3.29
CA LEU A 166 19.34 14.39 3.46
C LEU A 166 20.62 14.88 2.76
N SER A 167 21.70 14.11 2.82
CA SER A 167 22.99 14.46 2.20
C SER A 167 22.96 14.39 0.67
N ALA A 168 21.96 13.73 0.08
CA ALA A 168 21.79 13.65 -1.36
C ALA A 168 21.00 14.84 -1.95
N GLN A 169 20.43 15.72 -1.11
CA GLN A 169 19.69 16.88 -1.60
C GLN A 169 20.62 17.82 -2.38
N THR A 170 20.18 18.24 -3.56
CA THR A 170 20.93 19.19 -4.39
C THR A 170 20.86 20.61 -3.82
N GLU A 171 21.67 21.52 -4.36
CA GLU A 171 21.61 22.94 -4.02
C GLU A 171 20.25 23.57 -4.37
N GLU A 172 19.57 23.03 -5.38
CA GLU A 172 18.22 23.45 -5.79
C GLU A 172 17.11 22.92 -4.87
N GLY A 173 17.43 22.02 -3.92
CA GLY A 173 16.45 21.43 -3.00
C GLY A 173 15.82 20.13 -3.48
N ALA A 174 16.18 19.67 -4.68
CA ALA A 174 15.69 18.43 -5.28
C ALA A 174 16.50 17.21 -4.83
N PHE A 175 16.01 16.03 -5.20
CA PHE A 175 16.75 14.77 -5.12
C PHE A 175 16.72 14.08 -6.47
N GLY A 176 17.72 13.24 -6.73
CA GLY A 176 17.78 12.43 -7.94
C GLY A 176 18.37 11.06 -7.64
N LEU A 177 18.19 10.12 -8.57
CA LEU A 177 18.61 8.73 -8.36
C LEU A 177 20.13 8.64 -8.16
N SER A 178 20.87 9.45 -8.93
CA SER A 178 22.32 9.61 -8.80
C SER A 178 22.66 10.91 -8.07
N ALA A 179 23.78 10.93 -7.35
CA ALA A 179 24.24 12.11 -6.65
C ALA A 179 24.39 13.31 -7.60
N GLY A 180 23.86 14.47 -7.19
CA GLY A 180 23.90 15.71 -7.97
C GLY A 180 22.88 15.80 -9.11
N THR A 181 22.01 14.80 -9.28
CA THR A 181 20.88 14.88 -10.24
C THR A 181 19.59 15.31 -9.53
N ALA A 182 18.63 15.81 -10.31
CA ALA A 182 17.31 16.19 -9.83
C ALA A 182 16.24 15.48 -10.67
N ASP A 183 15.24 14.91 -10.01
CA ASP A 183 14.17 14.13 -10.61
C ASP A 183 12.88 14.26 -9.78
N VAL A 184 11.73 14.38 -10.44
CA VAL A 184 10.44 14.58 -9.76
C VAL A 184 10.08 13.37 -8.89
N ASP A 185 10.23 12.15 -9.43
CA ASP A 185 9.85 10.93 -8.74
C ASP A 185 10.72 10.72 -7.50
N ILE A 186 12.04 10.87 -7.67
CA ILE A 186 13.00 10.68 -6.58
C ILE A 186 12.84 11.76 -5.51
N THR A 187 12.59 13.02 -5.91
CA THR A 187 12.29 14.09 -4.95
C THR A 187 11.03 13.76 -4.16
N ALA A 188 9.95 13.38 -4.82
CA ALA A 188 8.70 13.02 -4.17
C ALA A 188 8.86 11.80 -3.23
N MET A 189 9.51 10.73 -3.69
CA MET A 189 9.75 9.54 -2.85
C MET A 189 10.68 9.83 -1.66
N ALA A 190 11.67 10.71 -1.82
CA ALA A 190 12.49 11.17 -0.69
C ALA A 190 11.64 11.91 0.36
N LEU A 191 10.72 12.77 -0.08
CA LEU A 191 9.79 13.44 0.83
C LEU A 191 8.84 12.45 1.54
N GLN A 192 8.37 11.41 0.84
CA GLN A 192 7.58 10.33 1.45
C GLN A 192 8.35 9.64 2.58
N ALA A 193 9.63 9.31 2.35
CA ALA A 193 10.51 8.67 3.35
C ALA A 193 10.85 9.59 4.53
N LEU A 194 10.94 10.90 4.30
CA LEU A 194 11.27 11.90 5.33
C LEU A 194 10.05 12.37 6.12
N ALA A 195 8.83 12.17 5.63
CA ALA A 195 7.59 12.60 6.26
C ALA A 195 7.40 12.19 7.75
N PRO A 196 7.88 11.02 8.24
CA PRO A 196 7.87 10.70 9.66
C PRO A 196 8.74 11.57 10.56
N TYR A 197 9.66 12.34 10.00
CA TYR A 197 10.74 13.02 10.72
C TYR A 197 10.62 14.55 10.65
N GLN A 198 9.42 15.08 10.37
CA GLN A 198 9.16 16.52 10.18
C GLN A 198 9.52 17.39 11.41
N GLU A 199 9.55 16.82 12.60
CA GLU A 199 9.92 17.54 13.83
C GLU A 199 11.43 17.81 13.94
N ASP A 200 12.27 17.10 13.17
CA ASP A 200 13.70 17.36 13.12
C ASP A 200 13.99 18.57 12.21
N PRO A 201 14.69 19.62 12.68
CA PRO A 201 14.89 20.85 11.92
C PRO A 201 15.58 20.66 10.55
N ALA A 202 16.57 19.76 10.47
CA ALA A 202 17.27 19.51 9.21
C ALA A 202 16.35 18.81 8.19
N THR A 203 15.50 17.90 8.68
CA THR A 203 14.51 17.22 7.86
C THR A 203 13.39 18.16 7.42
N ALA A 204 12.88 18.99 8.32
CA ALA A 204 11.88 20.01 8.02
C ALA A 204 12.36 20.96 6.91
N GLU A 205 13.61 21.41 6.99
CA GLU A 205 14.21 22.29 5.98
C GLU A 205 14.39 21.57 4.64
N ALA A 206 14.87 20.33 4.65
CA ALA A 206 14.97 19.53 3.42
C ALA A 206 13.59 19.33 2.77
N ILE A 207 12.56 19.04 3.56
CA ILE A 207 11.18 18.90 3.09
C ILE A 207 10.67 20.20 2.48
N ARG A 208 10.88 21.33 3.16
CA ARG A 208 10.48 22.66 2.67
C ARG A 208 11.10 22.96 1.31
N ARG A 209 12.41 22.76 1.16
CA ARG A 209 13.14 22.97 -0.10
C ARG A 209 12.67 22.02 -1.21
N GLY A 210 12.42 20.75 -0.90
CA GLY A 210 11.89 19.79 -1.86
C GLY A 210 10.49 20.14 -2.36
N LEU A 211 9.60 20.58 -1.46
CA LEU A 211 8.26 21.06 -1.83
C LEU A 211 8.31 22.33 -2.69
N GLU A 212 9.21 23.26 -2.36
CA GLU A 212 9.42 24.48 -3.16
C GLU A 212 9.88 24.14 -4.58
N TRP A 213 10.86 23.23 -4.71
CA TRP A 213 11.33 22.75 -6.00
C TRP A 213 10.22 22.04 -6.79
N LEU A 214 9.49 21.09 -6.18
CA LEU A 214 8.37 20.37 -6.82
C LEU A 214 7.25 21.33 -7.26
N SER A 215 6.85 22.28 -6.42
CA SER A 215 5.87 23.31 -6.80
C SER A 215 6.32 24.07 -8.05
N GLY A 216 7.63 24.33 -8.20
CA GLY A 216 8.20 24.95 -9.39
C GLY A 216 8.20 24.08 -10.65
N GLN A 217 8.13 22.74 -10.51
CA GLN A 217 8.10 21.80 -11.64
C GLN A 217 6.68 21.47 -12.14
N GLN A 218 5.62 21.81 -11.39
CA GLN A 218 4.25 21.50 -11.77
C GLN A 218 3.85 22.26 -13.05
N THR A 219 3.27 21.55 -14.02
CA THR A 219 2.82 22.14 -15.28
C THR A 219 1.52 22.93 -15.11
N GLU A 220 1.12 23.64 -16.16
CA GLU A 220 -0.19 24.33 -16.24
C GLU A 220 -1.40 23.38 -16.18
N ASN A 221 -1.20 22.07 -16.44
CA ASN A 221 -2.25 21.05 -16.39
C ASN A 221 -2.39 20.42 -15.01
N GLY A 222 -1.56 20.80 -14.05
CA GLY A 222 -1.55 20.23 -12.72
C GLY A 222 -0.77 18.91 -12.60
N ASP A 223 -0.15 18.43 -13.69
CA ASP A 223 0.69 17.23 -13.72
C ASP A 223 2.19 17.58 -13.69
N PHE A 224 3.05 16.57 -13.88
CA PHE A 224 4.50 16.70 -13.88
C PHE A 224 5.14 16.06 -15.11
N VAL A 225 6.25 16.66 -15.54
CA VAL A 225 7.13 16.14 -16.58
C VAL A 225 8.32 15.43 -15.93
N SER A 226 8.61 14.22 -16.41
CA SER A 226 9.87 13.55 -16.15
C SER A 226 10.38 12.89 -17.44
N TRP A 227 11.69 12.87 -17.63
CA TRP A 227 12.37 12.34 -18.83
C TRP A 227 11.87 12.87 -20.18
N GLY A 228 11.21 14.04 -20.19
CA GLY A 228 10.80 14.75 -21.40
C GLY A 228 9.30 14.80 -21.64
N ASP A 229 8.51 13.93 -20.98
CA ASP A 229 7.06 13.85 -21.19
C ASP A 229 6.26 14.05 -19.88
N PRO A 230 5.14 14.79 -19.94
CA PRO A 230 4.13 14.78 -18.88
C PRO A 230 3.62 13.34 -18.66
N ASN A 231 3.59 12.89 -17.42
CA ASN A 231 3.19 11.51 -17.13
C ASN A 231 2.43 11.32 -15.81
N ALA A 232 1.70 10.20 -15.74
CA ALA A 232 0.87 9.82 -14.62
C ALA A 232 1.69 9.47 -13.36
N GLU A 233 2.80 8.74 -13.53
CA GLU A 233 3.64 8.22 -12.45
C GLU A 233 4.25 9.34 -11.60
N SER A 234 4.86 10.33 -12.25
CA SER A 234 5.44 11.49 -11.56
C SER A 234 4.37 12.30 -10.81
N THR A 235 3.20 12.46 -11.42
CA THR A 235 2.07 13.13 -10.77
C THR A 235 1.58 12.34 -9.55
N ALA A 236 1.50 11.01 -9.67
CA ALA A 236 1.13 10.11 -8.59
C ALA A 236 2.13 10.19 -7.42
N GLN A 237 3.43 10.17 -7.68
CA GLN A 237 4.45 10.25 -6.62
C GLN A 237 4.37 11.56 -5.84
N VAL A 238 4.19 12.70 -6.52
CA VAL A 238 4.04 14.00 -5.85
C VAL A 238 2.76 14.04 -5.00
N LEU A 239 1.66 13.50 -5.50
CA LEU A 239 0.41 13.38 -4.75
C LEU A 239 0.59 12.53 -3.48
N ILE A 240 1.26 11.37 -3.57
CA ILE A 240 1.61 10.54 -2.40
C ILE A 240 2.51 11.30 -1.43
N ALA A 241 3.45 12.10 -1.92
CA ALA A 241 4.34 12.90 -1.08
C ALA A 241 3.57 13.94 -0.26
N LEU A 242 2.66 14.70 -0.89
CA LEU A 242 1.81 15.67 -0.17
C LEU A 242 0.97 14.99 0.90
N CYS A 243 0.30 13.89 0.54
CA CYS A 243 -0.51 13.13 1.49
C CYS A 243 0.32 12.57 2.65
N SER A 244 1.55 12.13 2.37
CA SER A 244 2.45 11.62 3.40
C SER A 244 2.88 12.71 4.39
N LEU A 245 3.00 13.94 3.92
CA LEU A 245 3.33 15.13 4.72
C LEU A 245 2.12 15.74 5.44
N GLY A 246 0.91 15.22 5.22
CA GLY A 246 -0.32 15.78 5.78
C GLY A 246 -0.81 17.04 5.05
N LEU A 247 -0.33 17.26 3.83
CA LEU A 247 -0.72 18.38 2.97
C LEU A 247 -1.81 17.90 2.00
N ASP A 248 -2.92 18.63 1.95
CA ASP A 248 -4.05 18.29 1.10
C ASP A 248 -3.82 18.77 -0.34
N PRO A 249 -3.63 17.85 -1.32
CA PRO A 249 -3.37 18.21 -2.71
C PRO A 249 -4.54 18.93 -3.40
N GLU A 250 -5.76 18.88 -2.82
CA GLU A 250 -6.94 19.56 -3.35
C GLU A 250 -6.99 21.03 -2.93
N THR A 251 -6.27 21.42 -1.88
CA THR A 251 -6.38 22.76 -1.28
C THR A 251 -5.05 23.48 -1.08
N ASP A 252 -3.90 22.80 -1.19
CA ASP A 252 -2.59 23.43 -1.08
C ASP A 252 -2.30 24.33 -2.30
N PRO A 253 -2.26 25.67 -2.12
CA PRO A 253 -2.15 26.60 -3.24
C PRO A 253 -0.80 26.52 -3.97
N ARG A 254 0.22 25.88 -3.36
CA ARG A 254 1.51 25.65 -4.03
C ARG A 254 1.36 24.67 -5.20
N PHE A 255 0.40 23.76 -5.10
CA PHE A 255 0.18 22.66 -6.06
C PHE A 255 -1.13 22.80 -6.84
N ILE A 256 -1.67 24.02 -6.93
CA ILE A 256 -2.81 24.35 -7.79
C ILE A 256 -2.33 25.30 -8.88
N ARG A 257 -2.46 24.88 -10.14
CA ARG A 257 -2.05 25.66 -11.33
C ARG A 257 -3.25 25.83 -12.25
N ASN A 258 -3.55 27.07 -12.63
CA ASN A 258 -4.69 27.41 -13.49
C ASN A 258 -6.03 26.79 -13.03
N GLY A 259 -6.23 26.69 -11.70
CA GLY A 259 -7.42 26.09 -11.11
C GLY A 259 -7.48 24.55 -11.18
N ARG A 260 -6.41 23.88 -11.61
CA ARG A 260 -6.27 22.42 -11.65
C ARG A 260 -5.42 21.93 -10.48
N THR A 261 -5.88 20.86 -9.86
CA THR A 261 -5.19 20.12 -8.79
C THR A 261 -4.27 19.05 -9.36
N LEU A 262 -3.43 18.44 -8.50
CA LEU A 262 -2.68 17.23 -8.85
C LEU A 262 -3.59 16.08 -9.26
N ARG A 263 -4.76 15.97 -8.63
CA ARG A 263 -5.74 14.94 -8.93
C ARG A 263 -6.35 15.15 -10.32
N ASP A 264 -6.66 16.39 -10.70
CA ASP A 264 -7.14 16.69 -12.05
C ASP A 264 -6.09 16.33 -13.11
N GLY A 265 -4.82 16.65 -12.84
CA GLY A 265 -3.69 16.27 -13.68
C GLY A 265 -3.58 14.75 -13.82
N LEU A 266 -3.59 14.01 -12.71
CA LEU A 266 -3.49 12.55 -12.69
C LEU A 266 -4.67 11.88 -13.41
N LEU A 267 -5.91 12.33 -13.16
CA LEU A 267 -7.11 11.75 -13.77
C LEU A 267 -7.21 12.02 -15.28
N SER A 268 -6.43 12.96 -15.82
CA SER A 268 -6.37 13.17 -17.27
C SER A 268 -5.74 12.00 -18.04
N TYR A 269 -4.94 11.17 -17.37
CA TYR A 269 -4.30 9.98 -17.95
C TYR A 269 -5.17 8.72 -17.90
N ARG A 270 -6.37 8.83 -17.31
CA ARG A 270 -7.25 7.68 -17.09
C ARG A 270 -8.05 7.33 -18.34
N THR A 271 -8.16 6.03 -18.63
CA THR A 271 -8.97 5.49 -19.73
C THR A 271 -10.43 5.26 -19.31
N ALA A 272 -11.30 4.98 -20.29
CA ALA A 272 -12.71 4.68 -20.03
C ALA A 272 -12.89 3.38 -19.23
N GLU A 273 -11.92 2.48 -19.34
CA GLU A 273 -11.80 1.20 -18.64
C GLU A 273 -11.31 1.37 -17.19
N GLY A 274 -10.91 2.59 -16.81
CA GLY A 274 -10.46 2.94 -15.48
C GLY A 274 -8.98 2.69 -15.20
N LEU A 275 -8.23 2.21 -16.20
CA LEU A 275 -6.77 2.10 -16.17
C LEU A 275 -6.11 3.44 -16.48
N PHE A 276 -4.80 3.53 -16.31
CA PHE A 276 -4.03 4.75 -16.61
C PHE A 276 -3.03 4.50 -17.72
N ARG A 277 -2.75 5.55 -18.48
CA ARG A 277 -1.69 5.60 -19.47
C ARG A 277 -0.47 6.29 -18.86
N HIS A 278 0.71 5.96 -19.36
CA HIS A 278 1.93 6.69 -19.02
C HIS A 278 1.84 8.15 -19.48
N THR A 279 1.55 8.37 -20.77
CA THR A 279 1.32 9.69 -21.38
C THR A 279 -0.11 9.77 -21.94
N ALA A 280 -0.61 10.99 -22.18
CA ALA A 280 -2.00 11.20 -22.63
C ALA A 280 -2.35 10.42 -23.92
N GLU A 281 -1.42 10.36 -24.88
CA GLU A 281 -1.56 9.68 -26.17
C GLU A 281 -1.10 8.21 -26.15
N GLY A 282 -0.68 7.70 -24.98
CA GLY A 282 -0.16 6.36 -24.80
C GLY A 282 -1.23 5.26 -24.81
N LEU A 283 -0.76 4.02 -24.73
CA LEU A 283 -1.60 2.88 -24.36
C LEU A 283 -1.73 2.77 -22.84
N GLU A 284 -2.66 1.95 -22.38
CA GLU A 284 -2.77 1.60 -20.97
C GLU A 284 -1.46 0.99 -20.46
N ASP A 285 -1.01 1.47 -19.31
CA ASP A 285 0.23 1.06 -18.66
C ASP A 285 -0.05 0.64 -17.21
N LEU A 286 0.53 -0.49 -16.81
CA LEU A 286 0.21 -1.08 -15.50
C LEU A 286 0.97 -0.45 -14.36
N MET A 287 2.16 0.10 -14.63
CA MET A 287 2.91 0.89 -13.66
C MET A 287 2.22 2.23 -13.43
N ALA A 288 1.79 2.92 -14.50
CA ALA A 288 0.96 4.11 -14.40
C ALA A 288 -0.32 3.83 -13.59
N THR A 289 -0.98 2.71 -13.89
CA THR A 289 -2.20 2.31 -13.19
C THR A 289 -1.97 2.05 -11.71
N GLU A 290 -0.97 1.25 -11.34
CA GLU A 290 -0.73 0.92 -9.93
C GLU A 290 -0.32 2.16 -9.11
N GLN A 291 0.53 3.02 -9.66
CA GLN A 291 0.93 4.25 -8.95
C GLN A 291 -0.22 5.23 -8.80
N ALA A 292 -1.07 5.36 -9.82
CA ALA A 292 -2.28 6.18 -9.74
C ALA A 292 -3.25 5.67 -8.66
N ILE A 293 -3.45 4.35 -8.56
CA ILE A 293 -4.27 3.75 -7.50
C ILE A 293 -3.69 4.05 -6.12
N LEU A 294 -2.38 3.84 -5.94
CA LEU A 294 -1.68 4.13 -4.68
C LEU A 294 -1.81 5.62 -4.30
N ALA A 295 -1.69 6.53 -5.26
CA ALA A 295 -1.87 7.97 -5.05
C ALA A 295 -3.30 8.32 -4.62
N LEU A 296 -4.31 7.81 -5.30
CA LEU A 296 -5.71 8.05 -4.94
C LEU A 296 -6.06 7.43 -3.57
N GLN A 297 -5.50 6.27 -3.24
CA GLN A 297 -5.61 5.69 -1.89
C GLN A 297 -4.89 6.55 -0.83
N ALA A 298 -3.74 7.16 -1.15
CA ALA A 298 -3.06 8.07 -0.23
C ALA A 298 -3.94 9.29 0.08
N LEU A 299 -4.61 9.84 -0.93
CA LEU A 299 -5.57 10.94 -0.78
C LEU A 299 -6.79 10.54 0.06
N ASP A 300 -7.42 9.41 -0.26
CA ASP A 300 -8.55 8.87 0.52
C ASP A 300 -8.18 8.71 2.01
N ARG A 301 -6.98 8.17 2.27
CA ARG A 301 -6.47 7.99 3.64
C ARG A 301 -6.21 9.31 4.35
N LEU A 302 -5.63 10.31 3.67
CA LEU A 302 -5.43 11.64 4.23
C LEU A 302 -6.76 12.24 4.68
N GLN A 303 -7.76 12.22 3.80
CA GLN A 303 -9.09 12.78 4.06
C GLN A 303 -9.84 12.04 5.17
N ALA A 304 -9.66 10.72 5.26
CA ALA A 304 -10.22 9.90 6.33
C ALA A 304 -9.41 9.95 7.64
N GLY A 305 -8.29 10.68 7.69
CA GLY A 305 -7.42 10.73 8.87
C GLY A 305 -6.75 9.40 9.20
N GLN A 306 -6.55 8.52 8.21
CA GLN A 306 -6.02 7.17 8.37
C GLN A 306 -4.48 7.10 8.29
N GLY A 307 -3.80 8.24 8.24
CA GLY A 307 -2.34 8.31 8.17
C GLY A 307 -1.77 7.92 6.80
N ARG A 308 -0.45 7.73 6.74
CA ARG A 308 0.32 7.65 5.48
C ARG A 308 0.09 6.33 4.74
N LEU A 309 0.24 6.37 3.41
CA LEU A 309 0.04 5.21 2.52
C LEU A 309 0.89 3.99 2.90
N TYR A 310 2.13 4.17 3.32
CA TYR A 310 3.03 3.06 3.65
C TYR A 310 3.08 2.71 5.14
N ASP A 311 2.30 3.36 6.00
CA ASP A 311 2.22 3.02 7.43
C ASP A 311 1.27 1.82 7.63
N LEU A 312 1.78 0.61 7.52
CA LEU A 312 1.00 -0.63 7.39
C LEU A 312 0.63 -1.28 8.73
N ARG A 313 0.85 -0.58 9.85
CA ARG A 313 0.57 -1.09 11.21
C ARG A 313 -0.91 -1.27 11.50
N ASP A 314 -1.78 -0.69 10.67
CA ASP A 314 -3.24 -0.84 10.72
C ASP A 314 -3.77 -2.04 9.91
N ILE A 315 -2.90 -2.75 9.15
CA ILE A 315 -3.30 -3.93 8.39
C ILE A 315 -3.46 -5.13 9.33
N PRO A 316 -4.63 -5.80 9.34
CA PRO A 316 -4.83 -6.98 10.16
C PRO A 316 -4.00 -8.17 9.63
N PRO A 317 -3.57 -9.11 10.49
CA PRO A 317 -2.93 -10.34 10.05
C PRO A 317 -3.79 -11.11 9.05
N ALA A 318 -3.16 -11.76 8.09
CA ALA A 318 -3.85 -12.58 7.09
C ALA A 318 -4.69 -13.65 7.80
N ALA A 319 -5.93 -13.83 7.36
CA ALA A 319 -6.74 -14.94 7.83
C ALA A 319 -6.04 -16.25 7.48
N SER A 320 -5.61 -17.02 8.49
CA SER A 320 -4.92 -18.29 8.25
C SER A 320 -5.77 -19.20 7.35
N ALA A 321 -5.23 -19.63 6.21
CA ALA A 321 -5.90 -20.56 5.29
C ALA A 321 -6.17 -21.95 5.91
N HIS A 322 -5.70 -22.18 7.14
CA HIS A 322 -5.88 -23.41 7.93
C HIS A 322 -6.94 -23.27 9.04
N ALA A 323 -7.63 -22.12 9.14
CA ALA A 323 -8.83 -22.04 9.97
C ALA A 323 -9.95 -22.81 9.26
N SER A 324 -9.97 -24.13 9.43
CA SER A 324 -11.19 -24.91 9.27
C SER A 324 -12.28 -24.18 10.04
N PRO A 325 -13.45 -23.88 9.45
CA PRO A 325 -14.55 -23.30 10.21
C PRO A 325 -14.82 -24.25 11.37
N LEU A 326 -14.57 -23.77 12.58
CA LEU A 326 -14.84 -24.46 13.83
C LEU A 326 -16.23 -25.15 13.72
N PRO A 327 -16.35 -26.47 13.97
CA PRO A 327 -17.57 -27.27 13.72
C PRO A 327 -18.80 -26.91 14.58
N TRP A 328 -18.78 -25.78 15.29
CA TRP A 328 -19.78 -25.38 16.27
C TRP A 328 -20.90 -24.54 15.63
N LEU A 329 -20.73 -24.12 14.37
CA LEU A 329 -21.77 -23.39 13.62
C LEU A 329 -22.80 -24.29 12.91
N ILE A 330 -22.68 -25.62 12.98
CA ILE A 330 -23.74 -26.53 12.51
C ILE A 330 -24.73 -26.90 13.64
N ALA A 331 -24.46 -26.56 14.90
CA ALA A 331 -25.38 -26.83 16.02
C ALA A 331 -26.48 -25.77 16.24
N GLY A 332 -26.56 -24.73 15.39
CA GLY A 332 -27.52 -23.62 15.52
C GLY A 332 -28.80 -23.71 14.68
N ALA A 333 -28.93 -24.72 13.81
CA ALA A 333 -30.06 -24.82 12.86
C ALA A 333 -31.03 -25.99 13.14
N ALA A 334 -30.82 -26.80 14.18
CA ALA A 334 -31.70 -27.93 14.52
C ALA A 334 -32.72 -27.62 15.65
N GLY A 335 -32.75 -26.39 16.18
CA GLY A 335 -33.54 -26.01 17.36
C GLY A 335 -34.79 -25.15 17.10
N LEU A 336 -35.21 -24.94 15.86
CA LEU A 336 -36.34 -24.05 15.52
C LEU A 336 -37.38 -24.65 14.55
N ALA A 337 -37.50 -25.99 14.51
CA ALA A 337 -38.54 -26.67 13.73
C ALA A 337 -39.66 -27.34 14.57
N ALA A 338 -39.65 -27.19 15.91
CA ALA A 338 -40.59 -27.91 16.79
C ALA A 338 -41.67 -27.04 17.46
N ALA A 339 -41.79 -25.75 17.14
CA ALA A 339 -42.80 -24.85 17.75
C ALA A 339 -43.84 -24.28 16.75
N GLY A 340 -43.93 -24.84 15.54
CA GLY A 340 -44.78 -24.33 14.45
C GLY A 340 -45.94 -25.24 14.02
N ILE A 341 -46.26 -26.32 14.75
CA ILE A 341 -47.33 -27.28 14.37
C ILE A 341 -48.20 -27.64 15.59
N VAL A 342 -48.97 -26.68 16.14
CA VAL A 342 -50.07 -27.03 17.09
C VAL A 342 -51.35 -26.19 16.93
N ILE A 343 -51.43 -25.16 16.06
CA ILE A 343 -52.66 -24.32 15.99
C ILE A 343 -53.23 -24.20 14.57
N ILE A 344 -53.44 -25.30 13.84
CA ILE A 344 -54.44 -25.36 12.74
C ILE A 344 -55.00 -26.80 12.57
N VAL A 345 -55.64 -27.41 13.58
CA VAL A 345 -56.58 -28.55 13.35
C VAL A 345 -57.70 -28.59 14.40
N ILE A 346 -58.44 -27.49 14.59
CA ILE A 346 -59.80 -27.56 15.17
C ILE A 346 -60.73 -26.71 14.32
N ARG A 347 -61.14 -27.24 13.16
CA ARG A 347 -62.49 -27.04 12.63
C ARG A 347 -62.73 -27.98 11.45
N LYS A 348 -63.80 -28.78 11.60
CA LYS A 348 -64.49 -29.65 10.63
C LYS A 348 -64.23 -31.16 10.78
N ARG A 349 -64.80 -31.76 11.83
CA ARG A 349 -65.44 -33.07 11.67
C ARG A 349 -66.95 -32.89 11.46
N LYS A 350 -67.29 -32.98 10.17
CA LYS A 350 -68.43 -33.70 9.57
C LYS A 350 -69.76 -33.74 10.35
N ARG A 351 -70.76 -33.03 9.81
CA ARG A 351 -72.11 -33.61 9.66
C ARG A 351 -72.06 -34.61 8.50
N VAL A 352 -72.36 -35.88 8.77
CA VAL A 352 -72.90 -36.82 7.79
C VAL A 352 -74.28 -37.20 8.30
N CYS A 353 -75.24 -37.14 7.40
CA CYS A 353 -76.66 -37.38 7.61
C CYS A 353 -76.96 -38.80 7.06
N THR A 354 -77.72 -39.62 7.80
CA THR A 354 -78.73 -40.52 7.20
C THR A 354 -79.56 -41.20 8.30
N LYS A 355 -80.88 -41.00 8.17
CA LYS A 355 -82.07 -41.78 8.55
C LYS A 355 -82.20 -42.35 9.96
#